data_AF-A0A401PWK7-F1
#
_entry.id   AF-A0A401PWK7-F1
#
_cell.length_a   1.000
_cell.length_b   1.000
_cell.length_c   1.000
_cell.angle_alpha   90.00
_cell.angle_beta   90.00
_cell.angle_gamma   90.00
#
_symmetry.space_group_name_H-M   'P 1'
#
loop_
_entity.id
_entity.type
_entity.pdbx_description
1 polymer ?
#
loop_
_entity_poly.entity_id
_entity_poly.type
_entity_poly.pdbx_seq_one_letter_code
_entity_poly.pdbx_strand_id
1 'polypeptide(L)'
;RGLLLPKTVVEDYGVERTDFGNLGSGIYFSNSISTSIKYSKPNKIDGSRLLVICDVSLGKCKNYYKKDLTLTAAPAEYSSVHGICKTENIVSEFEDDEFVVYSTSQVKIKYVVQFCIGEDQLKPFHPLINVAPEETIPSILTSEDVVTDDLEAAQDPLKNVTSGLQDSAGNVIALQEIHIEAKLMDLVAQVMVFQSYTNPNTFPIEAKYVFPLDDAAAVCGFEAFINGKHIIGQVKEKQQAHHEYRQAIKQGHGAYLMDQATAEVFTISIGNLPPNANVIIKITYITELSVDQEYISFLLPGSLTSQQRDKALQEKTQESLKKIDVKQQEPACGFSLNLSIEMPFEIKEITSPTHNMKIKRTDCTAVISVEQNSCLGTGFQLLILLAEIHAPRMWVENNPEKDSQACMLAFDPEFDVGTLSDCEAIICLDCSYSMRGLALEQAKKVALLLLRYLPTTCRFNVITFGTDYQELFHCSQQRNSEDAVKAARKFILSVHKPMGNTDFWRPLLSLNLLAPSKRIRNILLISDGHIQNEALTLKTVHQNIKHTRIFTCGVG
;
A
#
# COMPACT_ATOMS: atom_id res chain seq x y z
N ARG A 1 19.73 -9.63 7.80
CA ARG A 1 19.16 -8.93 8.99
C ARG A 1 19.70 -7.50 9.06
N GLY A 2 18.92 -6.53 9.56
CA GLY A 2 19.39 -5.17 9.90
C GLY A 2 19.57 -4.17 8.75
N LEU A 3 20.03 -4.57 7.56
CA LEU A 3 20.08 -3.66 6.41
C LEU A 3 18.71 -3.54 5.74
N LEU A 4 18.19 -2.31 5.68
CA LEU A 4 17.11 -1.95 4.78
C LEU A 4 17.64 -2.06 3.35
N LEU A 5 17.05 -2.96 2.56
CA LEU A 5 17.37 -3.05 1.14
C LEU A 5 16.63 -1.93 0.41
N PRO A 6 17.16 -1.41 -0.71
CA PRO A 6 16.43 -0.47 -1.55
C PRO A 6 15.07 -1.04 -1.93
N LYS A 7 14.00 -0.23 -1.89
CA LYS A 7 12.63 -0.64 -2.22
C LYS A 7 12.55 -1.39 -3.55
N THR A 8 13.27 -0.89 -4.57
CA THR A 8 13.44 -1.52 -5.90
C THR A 8 13.87 -2.99 -5.84
N VAL A 9 14.73 -3.40 -4.90
CA VAL A 9 15.22 -4.79 -4.82
C VAL A 9 14.19 -5.74 -4.20
N VAL A 10 13.37 -5.23 -3.27
CA VAL A 10 12.38 -6.03 -2.55
C VAL A 10 11.07 -6.11 -3.33
N GLU A 11 10.61 -4.97 -3.84
CA GLU A 11 9.34 -4.84 -4.57
C GLU A 11 9.48 -5.33 -6.02
N ASP A 12 10.53 -4.94 -6.76
CA ASP A 12 10.62 -5.24 -8.20
C ASP A 12 11.23 -6.62 -8.50
N TYR A 13 11.94 -7.25 -7.55
CA TYR A 13 12.63 -8.53 -7.77
C TYR A 13 12.19 -9.65 -6.82
N GLY A 14 11.32 -9.39 -5.84
CA GLY A 14 10.74 -10.42 -4.97
C GLY A 14 11.76 -11.25 -4.20
N VAL A 15 12.87 -10.62 -3.79
CA VAL A 15 13.99 -11.29 -3.10
C VAL A 15 13.60 -11.61 -1.65
N GLU A 16 13.58 -12.91 -1.31
CA GLU A 16 13.35 -13.39 0.05
C GLU A 16 14.67 -13.42 0.85
N ARG A 17 14.63 -12.93 2.09
CA ARG A 17 15.79 -12.92 3.00
C ARG A 17 16.07 -14.33 3.53
N THR A 18 17.35 -14.70 3.60
CA THR A 18 17.81 -15.88 4.33
C THR A 18 18.42 -15.45 5.66
N ASP A 19 17.92 -16.03 6.76
CA ASP A 19 18.24 -15.62 8.13
C ASP A 19 19.21 -16.55 8.86
N PHE A 20 19.85 -17.47 8.14
CA PHE A 20 20.73 -18.49 8.71
C PHE A 20 22.19 -18.19 8.40
N GLY A 21 23.03 -18.18 9.43
CA GLY A 21 24.48 -18.13 9.30
C GLY A 21 25.16 -18.84 10.48
N ASN A 22 26.44 -19.13 10.33
CA ASN A 22 27.18 -20.06 11.20
C ASN A 22 27.66 -19.43 12.54
N LEU A 23 27.47 -18.13 12.73
CA LEU A 23 27.95 -17.31 13.86
C LEU A 23 26.80 -16.47 14.47
N GLY A 24 25.61 -17.06 14.54
CA GLY A 24 24.44 -16.48 15.19
C GLY A 24 23.77 -15.35 14.39
N SER A 25 23.28 -14.31 15.07
CA SER A 25 22.29 -13.36 14.53
C SER A 25 22.86 -12.13 13.81
N GLY A 26 24.14 -12.12 13.45
CA GLY A 26 24.78 -10.96 12.82
C GLY A 26 24.50 -10.81 11.33
N ILE A 27 25.17 -9.82 10.72
CA ILE A 27 25.14 -9.50 9.30
C ILE A 27 26.42 -10.06 8.67
N TYR A 28 26.25 -10.99 7.74
CA TYR A 28 27.32 -11.78 7.17
C TYR A 28 27.87 -11.15 5.89
N PHE A 29 29.19 -11.14 5.79
CA PHE A 29 29.95 -10.68 4.64
C PHE A 29 31.04 -11.69 4.35
N SER A 30 31.42 -11.79 3.08
CA SER A 30 32.63 -12.51 2.68
C SER A 30 33.47 -11.59 1.81
N ASN A 31 34.79 -11.76 1.88
CA ASN A 31 35.73 -11.14 0.96
C ASN A 31 35.77 -11.86 -0.40
N SER A 32 35.09 -13.02 -0.51
CA SER A 32 34.98 -13.79 -1.74
C SER A 32 33.59 -13.71 -2.35
N ILE A 33 33.55 -13.44 -3.66
CA ILE A 33 32.32 -13.46 -4.46
C ILE A 33 31.76 -14.89 -4.51
N SER A 34 32.61 -15.90 -4.68
CA SER A 34 32.15 -17.30 -4.79
C SER A 34 31.43 -17.78 -3.53
N THR A 35 31.89 -17.33 -2.36
CA THR A 35 31.26 -17.61 -1.06
C THR A 35 29.91 -16.89 -0.95
N SER A 36 29.86 -15.61 -1.30
CA SER A 36 28.63 -14.81 -1.27
C SER A 36 27.54 -15.37 -2.20
N ILE A 37 27.92 -15.93 -3.35
CA ILE A 37 27.00 -16.55 -4.31
C ILE A 37 26.25 -17.74 -3.69
N LYS A 38 26.87 -18.51 -2.79
CA LYS A 38 26.23 -19.68 -2.12
C LYS A 38 24.98 -19.28 -1.33
N TYR A 39 24.92 -18.03 -0.88
CA TYR A 39 23.80 -17.47 -0.10
C TYR A 39 22.82 -16.66 -0.95
N SER A 40 23.12 -16.41 -2.22
CA SER A 40 22.22 -15.77 -3.16
C SER A 40 21.31 -16.82 -3.80
N LYS A 41 20.04 -16.49 -4.02
CA LYS A 41 19.09 -17.33 -4.79
C LYS A 41 18.65 -16.57 -6.03
N PRO A 42 18.41 -17.25 -7.17
CA PRO A 42 17.88 -16.60 -8.35
C PRO A 42 16.48 -16.08 -8.03
N ASN A 43 16.19 -14.86 -8.46
CA ASN A 43 14.90 -14.23 -8.23
C ASN A 43 13.80 -14.93 -9.05
N LYS A 44 12.54 -14.77 -8.63
CA LYS A 44 11.41 -15.49 -9.23
C LYS A 44 11.01 -14.96 -10.62
N ILE A 45 11.46 -13.75 -10.98
CA ILE A 45 10.98 -12.96 -12.11
C ILE A 45 11.74 -13.27 -13.39
N ASP A 46 13.05 -13.02 -13.42
CA ASP A 46 13.89 -13.24 -14.61
C ASP A 46 14.93 -14.36 -14.40
N GLY A 47 15.05 -14.86 -13.18
CA GLY A 47 16.03 -15.89 -12.82
C GLY A 47 17.43 -15.33 -12.56
N SER A 48 17.62 -14.01 -12.57
CA SER A 48 18.89 -13.38 -12.21
C SER A 48 19.09 -13.33 -10.70
N ARG A 49 20.34 -13.12 -10.27
CA ARG A 49 20.72 -12.98 -8.87
C ARG A 49 21.14 -11.54 -8.57
N LEU A 50 21.03 -11.15 -7.30
CA LEU A 50 21.49 -9.86 -6.81
C LEU A 50 22.57 -10.06 -5.74
N LEU A 51 23.60 -9.22 -5.78
CA LEU A 51 24.69 -9.15 -4.81
C LEU A 51 24.82 -7.70 -4.34
N VAL A 52 25.01 -7.50 -3.04
CA VAL A 52 25.28 -6.18 -2.47
C VAL A 52 26.76 -6.09 -2.13
N ILE A 53 27.42 -5.05 -2.63
CA ILE A 53 28.81 -4.72 -2.29
C ILE A 53 28.78 -3.61 -1.24
N CYS A 54 29.37 -3.88 -0.09
CA CYS A 54 29.40 -2.97 1.05
C CYS A 54 30.84 -2.64 1.46
N ASP A 55 31.06 -1.42 1.96
CA ASP A 55 32.16 -1.14 2.87
C ASP A 55 31.72 -1.57 4.27
N VAL A 56 32.55 -2.36 4.95
CA VAL A 56 32.24 -2.89 6.29
C VAL A 56 33.36 -2.55 7.26
N SER A 57 33.02 -1.86 8.34
CA SER A 57 33.94 -1.53 9.43
C SER A 57 34.01 -2.68 10.44
N LEU A 58 35.01 -3.56 10.29
CA LEU A 58 35.17 -4.73 11.16
C LEU A 58 35.68 -4.39 12.57
N GLY A 59 36.41 -3.28 12.74
CA GLY A 59 37.01 -2.92 14.04
C GLY A 59 37.93 -4.03 14.58
N LYS A 60 37.86 -4.31 15.89
CA LYS A 60 38.56 -5.46 16.49
C LYS A 60 37.77 -6.74 16.19
N CYS A 61 38.38 -7.67 15.44
CA CYS A 61 37.72 -8.88 15.01
C CYS A 61 38.16 -10.10 15.84
N LYS A 62 37.21 -10.92 16.29
CA LYS A 62 37.51 -12.18 16.99
C LYS A 62 37.43 -13.37 16.04
N ASN A 63 38.48 -14.17 16.03
CA ASN A 63 38.55 -15.36 15.16
C ASN A 63 37.83 -16.56 15.80
N TYR A 64 37.00 -17.22 15.00
CA TYR A 64 36.29 -18.45 15.33
C TYR A 64 36.71 -19.56 14.36
N TYR A 65 36.96 -20.75 14.92
CA TYR A 65 37.28 -21.96 14.16
C TYR A 65 36.16 -23.01 14.26
N LYS A 66 35.17 -22.77 15.13
CA LYS A 66 33.96 -23.57 15.28
C LYS A 66 32.74 -22.68 15.14
N LYS A 67 31.66 -23.24 14.63
CA LYS A 67 30.38 -22.55 14.47
C LYS A 67 29.77 -22.29 15.83
N ASP A 68 29.18 -21.11 15.99
CA ASP A 68 28.51 -20.71 17.22
C ASP A 68 27.21 -19.98 16.87
N LEU A 69 26.13 -20.75 16.83
CA LEU A 69 24.80 -20.26 16.48
C LEU A 69 24.16 -19.42 17.59
N THR A 70 24.75 -19.39 18.80
CA THR A 70 24.18 -18.71 19.97
C THR A 70 24.54 -17.23 20.05
N LEU A 71 25.48 -16.77 19.22
CA LEU A 71 25.94 -15.37 19.22
C LEU A 71 24.83 -14.41 18.83
N THR A 72 24.46 -13.52 19.74
CA THR A 72 23.52 -12.43 19.46
C THR A 72 24.21 -11.07 19.25
N ALA A 73 25.46 -10.96 19.69
CA ALA A 73 26.31 -9.78 19.55
C ALA A 73 27.79 -10.18 19.45
N ALA A 74 28.65 -9.23 19.06
CA ALA A 74 30.09 -9.43 19.14
C ALA A 74 30.53 -9.61 20.62
N PRO A 75 31.48 -10.51 20.92
CA PRO A 75 31.98 -10.69 22.29
C PRO A 75 32.60 -9.42 22.87
N ALA A 76 32.60 -9.31 24.20
CA ALA A 76 33.20 -8.17 24.91
C ALA A 76 34.62 -7.89 24.39
N GLU A 77 34.92 -6.61 24.14
CA GLU A 77 36.17 -6.07 23.55
C GLU A 77 36.34 -6.22 22.02
N TYR A 78 35.41 -6.89 21.33
CA TYR A 78 35.42 -7.06 19.88
C TYR A 78 34.23 -6.35 19.21
N SER A 79 34.44 -5.89 17.99
CA SER A 79 33.45 -5.19 17.16
C SER A 79 32.84 -6.09 16.09
N SER A 80 33.49 -7.21 15.77
CA SER A 80 33.03 -8.19 14.78
C SER A 80 33.61 -9.57 15.09
N VAL A 81 33.10 -10.59 14.41
CA VAL A 81 33.65 -11.94 14.46
C VAL A 81 34.01 -12.41 13.05
N HIS A 82 35.02 -13.27 12.96
CA HIS A 82 35.53 -13.84 11.72
C HIS A 82 35.61 -15.35 11.85
N GLY A 83 34.78 -16.06 11.09
CA GLY A 83 34.93 -17.50 10.87
C GLY A 83 36.07 -17.74 9.90
N ILE A 84 37.17 -18.33 10.38
CA ILE A 84 38.38 -18.53 9.58
C ILE A 84 38.21 -19.75 8.68
N CYS A 85 38.49 -19.61 7.39
CA CYS A 85 38.47 -20.72 6.45
C CYS A 85 39.42 -21.86 6.85
N LYS A 86 38.99 -23.10 6.58
CA LYS A 86 39.82 -24.28 6.75
C LYS A 86 40.93 -24.30 5.68
N THR A 87 42.17 -24.51 6.11
CA THR A 87 43.33 -24.69 5.20
C THR A 87 44.08 -25.96 5.57
N GLU A 88 45.08 -26.36 4.80
CA GLU A 88 45.90 -27.56 5.08
C GLU A 88 46.50 -27.54 6.50
N ASN A 89 46.76 -26.34 7.04
CA ASN A 89 47.38 -26.14 8.35
C ASN A 89 46.41 -25.64 9.44
N ILE A 90 45.14 -25.34 9.09
CA ILE A 90 44.16 -24.77 10.02
C ILE A 90 42.92 -25.65 10.04
N VAL A 91 42.65 -26.26 11.20
CA VAL A 91 41.42 -27.02 11.43
C VAL A 91 40.29 -26.04 11.78
N SER A 92 39.33 -25.91 10.88
CA SER A 92 38.15 -25.05 11.04
C SER A 92 36.88 -25.72 10.50
N GLU A 93 35.73 -25.34 11.06
CA GLU A 93 34.39 -25.74 10.59
C GLU A 93 33.85 -24.84 9.47
N PHE A 94 34.58 -23.78 9.10
CA PHE A 94 34.23 -22.86 8.03
C PHE A 94 34.97 -23.24 6.74
N GLU A 95 34.24 -23.41 5.64
CA GLU A 95 34.83 -23.69 4.33
C GLU A 95 35.49 -22.44 3.73
N ASP A 96 34.89 -21.28 3.94
CA ASP A 96 35.37 -19.98 3.46
C ASP A 96 35.41 -18.96 4.62
N ASP A 97 36.10 -17.84 4.41
CA ASP A 97 36.10 -16.75 5.38
C ASP A 97 34.73 -16.05 5.43
N GLU A 98 34.14 -16.05 6.63
CA GLU A 98 32.88 -15.39 6.94
C GLU A 98 33.10 -14.28 7.99
N PHE A 99 32.85 -13.03 7.61
CA PHE A 99 32.92 -11.88 8.50
C PHE A 99 31.54 -11.48 8.96
N VAL A 100 31.35 -11.28 10.26
CA VAL A 100 30.04 -10.99 10.83
C VAL A 100 30.11 -9.76 11.73
N VAL A 101 29.28 -8.78 11.41
CA VAL A 101 29.05 -7.58 12.24
C VAL A 101 27.66 -7.62 12.83
N TYR A 102 27.48 -7.07 14.02
CA TYR A 102 26.19 -7.11 14.73
C TYR A 102 25.50 -5.75 14.81
N SER A 103 26.17 -4.69 14.33
CA SER A 103 25.60 -3.35 14.21
C SER A 103 25.46 -2.94 12.75
N THR A 104 24.31 -2.34 12.41
CA THR A 104 24.05 -1.77 11.08
C THR A 104 24.90 -0.55 10.79
N SER A 105 25.32 0.20 11.82
CA SER A 105 26.21 1.35 11.69
C SER A 105 27.61 1.00 11.16
N GLN A 106 27.98 -0.28 11.18
CA GLN A 106 29.26 -0.77 10.65
C GLN A 106 29.21 -1.02 9.13
N VAL A 107 28.05 -0.88 8.48
CA VAL A 107 27.88 -1.25 7.07
C VAL A 107 27.45 -0.05 6.24
N LYS A 108 28.13 0.16 5.12
CA LYS A 108 27.74 1.12 4.09
C LYS A 108 27.61 0.41 2.74
N ILE A 109 26.40 0.39 2.18
CA ILE A 109 26.17 -0.15 0.83
C ILE A 109 26.83 0.78 -0.20
N LYS A 110 27.59 0.20 -1.14
CA LYS A 110 28.17 0.91 -2.27
C LYS A 110 27.46 0.60 -3.58
N TYR A 111 27.25 -0.68 -3.87
CA TYR A 111 26.69 -1.11 -5.15
C TYR A 111 25.72 -2.27 -4.95
N VAL A 112 24.73 -2.33 -5.84
CA VAL A 112 23.89 -3.51 -6.06
C VAL A 112 24.22 -4.03 -7.44
N VAL A 113 24.64 -5.29 -7.52
CA VAL A 113 25.11 -5.94 -8.75
C VAL A 113 24.13 -7.06 -9.12
N GLN A 114 23.57 -6.97 -10.32
CA GLN A 114 22.79 -8.04 -10.94
C GLN A 114 23.73 -8.96 -11.72
N PHE A 115 23.59 -10.27 -11.53
CA PHE A 115 24.46 -11.28 -12.16
C PHE A 115 23.73 -12.61 -12.36
N CYS A 116 24.33 -13.53 -13.12
CA CYS A 116 23.84 -14.90 -13.34
C CYS A 116 25.02 -15.88 -13.28
N ILE A 117 24.78 -17.12 -12.84
CA ILE A 117 25.76 -18.22 -12.92
C ILE A 117 25.37 -19.22 -14.01
N GLY A 118 26.31 -20.01 -14.50
CA GLY A 118 26.08 -20.93 -15.62
C GLY A 118 25.01 -22.01 -15.38
N GLU A 119 24.67 -22.29 -14.12
CA GLU A 119 23.59 -23.21 -13.73
C GLU A 119 22.22 -22.53 -13.61
N ASP A 120 22.16 -21.19 -13.65
CA ASP A 120 20.90 -20.46 -13.57
C ASP A 120 20.11 -20.64 -14.86
N GLN A 121 18.90 -21.15 -14.74
CA GLN A 121 17.91 -21.07 -15.81
C GLN A 121 17.40 -19.64 -15.86
N LEU A 122 18.11 -18.81 -16.63
CA LEU A 122 17.55 -17.56 -17.13
C LEU A 122 16.20 -17.88 -17.73
N LYS A 123 15.14 -17.26 -17.21
CA LYS A 123 13.81 -17.40 -17.78
C LYS A 123 13.68 -16.31 -18.85
N PRO A 124 13.91 -16.59 -20.15
CA PRO A 124 13.32 -15.73 -21.16
C PRO A 124 11.81 -15.81 -20.94
N PHE A 125 11.22 -14.71 -20.49
CA PHE A 125 9.80 -14.65 -20.16
C PHE A 125 8.95 -14.99 -21.39
N HIS A 126 8.44 -16.22 -21.42
CA HIS A 126 7.47 -16.73 -22.37
C HIS A 126 6.34 -17.42 -21.59
N PRO A 127 5.32 -16.68 -21.15
CA PRO A 127 4.15 -17.28 -20.53
C PRO A 127 3.42 -18.14 -21.57
N LEU A 128 2.96 -19.32 -21.15
CA LEU A 128 2.11 -20.19 -21.94
C LEU A 128 0.84 -19.43 -22.34
N ILE A 129 0.73 -19.10 -23.63
CA ILE A 129 -0.43 -18.45 -24.22
C ILE A 129 -1.53 -19.51 -24.33
N ASN A 130 -2.56 -19.43 -23.50
CA ASN A 130 -3.76 -20.23 -23.69
C ASN A 130 -4.80 -19.37 -24.45
N VAL A 131 -5.01 -19.66 -25.74
CA VAL A 131 -5.92 -18.94 -26.65
C VAL A 131 -7.27 -19.67 -26.81
N ALA A 132 -7.62 -20.58 -25.90
CA ALA A 132 -8.90 -21.28 -26.00
C ALA A 132 -10.07 -20.32 -25.69
N PRO A 133 -11.07 -20.17 -26.58
CA PRO A 133 -12.27 -19.38 -26.30
C PRO A 133 -13.23 -20.20 -25.43
N GLU A 134 -13.67 -19.64 -24.29
CA GLU A 134 -14.80 -20.17 -23.52
C GLU A 134 -16.13 -19.62 -24.07
N GLU A 135 -17.12 -20.50 -24.19
CA GLU A 135 -18.40 -20.25 -24.87
C GLU A 135 -19.32 -19.30 -24.08
N THR A 136 -19.78 -18.24 -24.76
CA THR A 136 -20.73 -17.24 -24.24
C THR A 136 -22.18 -17.64 -24.50
N ILE A 137 -23.05 -17.54 -23.49
CA ILE A 137 -24.52 -17.65 -23.63
C ILE A 137 -25.11 -16.24 -23.82
N PRO A 138 -25.98 -16.00 -24.81
CA PRO A 138 -26.55 -14.67 -25.05
C PRO A 138 -27.88 -14.47 -24.31
N SER A 139 -28.09 -13.29 -23.72
CA SER A 139 -29.43 -12.77 -23.44
C SER A 139 -29.54 -11.29 -23.85
N ILE A 140 -30.64 -11.02 -24.55
CA ILE A 140 -30.99 -9.75 -25.22
C ILE A 140 -31.85 -8.94 -24.25
N LEU A 141 -31.54 -7.66 -24.02
CA LEU A 141 -32.54 -6.65 -23.64
C LEU A 141 -32.16 -5.25 -24.16
N THR A 142 -33.22 -4.52 -24.49
CA THR A 142 -33.30 -3.28 -25.28
C THR A 142 -33.08 -2.00 -24.47
N SER A 143 -32.65 -0.98 -25.21
CA SER A 143 -32.23 0.37 -24.83
C SER A 143 -33.34 1.30 -24.34
N GLU A 144 -33.03 2.16 -23.35
CA GLU A 144 -33.59 3.51 -23.21
C GLU A 144 -32.51 4.50 -22.72
N ASP A 145 -32.69 5.76 -23.12
CA ASP A 145 -31.69 6.84 -23.21
C ASP A 145 -31.19 7.43 -21.87
N VAL A 146 -29.89 7.78 -21.81
CA VAL A 146 -29.28 8.48 -20.67
C VAL A 146 -29.28 10.00 -20.93
N VAL A 147 -30.10 10.72 -20.16
CA VAL A 147 -30.12 12.18 -20.06
C VAL A 147 -29.03 12.62 -19.09
N THR A 148 -28.17 13.54 -19.51
CA THR A 148 -27.17 14.20 -18.66
C THR A 148 -27.77 15.48 -18.08
N ASP A 149 -28.30 15.42 -16.86
CA ASP A 149 -28.49 16.62 -16.02
C ASP A 149 -28.52 16.35 -14.49
N ASP A 150 -28.51 15.10 -14.03
CA ASP A 150 -28.53 14.80 -12.60
C ASP A 150 -27.13 14.41 -12.08
N LEU A 151 -26.39 15.39 -11.55
CA LEU A 151 -25.12 15.18 -10.84
C LEU A 151 -25.15 15.52 -9.34
N GLU A 152 -26.32 15.84 -8.75
CA GLU A 152 -26.39 16.21 -7.32
C GLU A 152 -27.18 15.27 -6.40
N ALA A 153 -27.57 14.07 -6.86
CA ALA A 153 -28.26 13.12 -5.99
C ALA A 153 -27.99 11.64 -6.36
N ALA A 154 -26.73 11.23 -6.38
CA ALA A 154 -26.41 9.80 -6.40
C ALA A 154 -26.26 9.31 -4.95
N GLN A 155 -27.19 8.45 -4.50
CA GLN A 155 -27.02 7.70 -3.25
C GLN A 155 -25.79 6.80 -3.36
N ASP A 156 -24.90 6.93 -2.39
CA ASP A 156 -23.61 6.24 -2.30
C ASP A 156 -23.78 4.70 -2.34
N PRO A 157 -23.24 4.01 -3.37
CA PRO A 157 -23.25 2.55 -3.46
C PRO A 157 -22.33 1.85 -2.44
N LEU A 158 -21.56 2.59 -1.63
CA LEU A 158 -20.67 2.06 -0.57
C LEU A 158 -21.38 1.64 0.72
N LYS A 159 -22.73 1.59 0.75
CA LYS A 159 -23.51 1.36 1.97
C LYS A 159 -23.32 0.01 2.67
N ASN A 160 -22.61 -0.94 2.05
CA ASN A 160 -22.38 -2.29 2.61
C ASN A 160 -20.89 -2.60 2.76
N VAL A 161 -20.20 -1.87 3.65
CA VAL A 161 -18.81 -2.13 4.04
C VAL A 161 -18.68 -2.10 5.56
N THR A 162 -18.06 -3.13 6.16
CA THR A 162 -17.90 -3.21 7.61
C THR A 162 -16.46 -3.51 8.03
N SER A 163 -15.72 -2.44 8.35
CA SER A 163 -14.53 -2.43 9.21
C SER A 163 -14.91 -2.65 10.68
N GLY A 164 -13.92 -2.92 11.54
CA GLY A 164 -14.13 -3.02 12.99
C GLY A 164 -14.07 -4.44 13.55
N LEU A 165 -14.71 -4.65 14.72
CA LEU A 165 -14.69 -5.91 15.44
C LEU A 165 -15.71 -6.89 14.85
N GLN A 166 -15.27 -8.10 14.56
CA GLN A 166 -16.04 -9.17 13.92
C GLN A 166 -16.02 -10.41 14.79
N ASP A 167 -17.06 -11.26 14.75
CA ASP A 167 -17.02 -12.59 15.37
C ASP A 167 -16.29 -13.61 14.47
N SER A 168 -16.15 -14.85 14.95
CA SER A 168 -15.54 -15.96 14.20
C SER A 168 -16.27 -16.33 12.90
N ALA A 169 -17.52 -15.89 12.71
CA ALA A 169 -18.29 -16.09 11.50
C ALA A 169 -18.19 -14.89 10.53
N GLY A 170 -17.47 -13.84 10.91
CA GLY A 170 -17.34 -12.59 10.15
C GLY A 170 -18.51 -11.62 10.35
N ASN A 171 -19.40 -11.87 11.31
CA ASN A 171 -20.48 -10.92 11.64
C ASN A 171 -19.90 -9.75 12.43
N VAL A 172 -20.38 -8.55 12.13
CA VAL A 172 -19.80 -7.32 12.67
C VAL A 172 -20.47 -6.97 13.99
N ILE A 173 -19.64 -6.73 14.98
CA ILE A 173 -20.05 -6.18 16.27
C ILE A 173 -20.17 -4.67 16.09
N ALA A 174 -21.35 -4.13 16.38
CA ALA A 174 -21.65 -2.72 16.21
C ALA A 174 -20.67 -1.84 17.01
N LEU A 175 -20.02 -0.92 16.31
CA LEU A 175 -19.19 0.13 16.90
C LEU A 175 -20.10 1.12 17.64
N GLN A 176 -19.84 1.36 18.93
CA GLN A 176 -20.64 2.26 19.75
C GLN A 176 -20.11 3.69 19.70
N GLU A 177 -18.81 3.84 19.89
CA GLU A 177 -18.16 5.13 20.00
C GLU A 177 -16.77 5.05 19.40
N ILE A 178 -16.39 6.12 18.70
CA ILE A 178 -15.05 6.32 18.21
C ILE A 178 -14.53 7.69 18.68
N HIS A 179 -13.36 7.65 19.29
CA HIS A 179 -12.64 8.82 19.73
C HIS A 179 -11.26 8.86 19.07
N ILE A 180 -10.92 9.99 18.48
CA ILE A 180 -9.65 10.19 17.79
C ILE A 180 -8.86 11.28 18.52
N GLU A 181 -7.63 10.97 18.86
CA GLU A 181 -6.64 11.96 19.26
C GLU A 181 -5.52 11.97 18.22
N ALA A 182 -5.27 13.11 17.60
CA ALA A 182 -4.24 13.25 16.58
C ALA A 182 -3.30 14.42 16.88
N LYS A 183 -2.01 14.21 16.61
CA LYS A 183 -0.99 15.25 16.60
C LYS A 183 -0.36 15.31 15.21
N LEU A 184 -0.60 16.40 14.52
CA LEU A 184 0.06 16.75 13.27
C LEU A 184 1.29 17.63 13.56
N MET A 185 2.42 17.24 12.97
CA MET A 185 3.64 18.02 12.91
C MET A 185 4.11 18.04 11.46
N ASP A 186 3.93 19.18 10.80
CA ASP A 186 4.27 19.35 9.38
C ASP A 186 3.59 18.29 8.48
N LEU A 187 4.36 17.42 7.82
CA LEU A 187 3.88 16.35 6.92
C LEU A 187 3.72 15.00 7.61
N VAL A 188 3.73 14.94 8.94
CA VAL A 188 3.57 13.69 9.68
C VAL A 188 2.47 13.83 10.72
N ALA A 189 1.66 12.79 10.87
CA ALA A 189 0.64 12.69 11.90
C ALA A 189 0.85 11.46 12.77
N GLN A 190 0.79 11.66 14.08
CA GLN A 190 0.55 10.59 15.03
C GLN A 190 -0.95 10.54 15.33
N VAL A 191 -1.56 9.38 15.18
CA VAL A 191 -3.00 9.19 15.38
C VAL A 191 -3.23 8.09 16.40
N MET A 192 -4.04 8.40 17.41
CA MET A 192 -4.55 7.47 18.40
C MET A 192 -6.06 7.30 18.17
N VAL A 193 -6.45 6.08 17.84
CA VAL A 193 -7.84 5.69 17.56
C VAL A 193 -8.34 4.86 18.72
N PHE A 194 -9.43 5.31 19.35
CA PHE A 194 -10.13 4.60 20.40
C PHE A 194 -11.49 4.16 19.87
N GLN A 195 -11.80 2.87 19.95
CA GLN A 195 -13.07 2.32 19.51
C GLN A 195 -13.69 1.45 20.59
N SER A 196 -14.95 1.75 20.92
CA SER A 196 -15.72 1.01 21.93
C SER A 196 -16.69 0.04 21.29
N TYR A 197 -16.64 -1.20 21.75
CA TYR A 197 -17.52 -2.30 21.34
C TYR A 197 -18.11 -2.98 22.58
N THR A 198 -19.31 -3.55 22.43
CA THR A 198 -19.89 -4.47 23.43
C THR A 198 -20.24 -5.77 22.74
N ASN A 199 -19.89 -6.91 23.34
CA ASN A 199 -20.44 -8.20 22.91
C ASN A 199 -21.91 -8.29 23.33
N PRO A 200 -22.89 -8.23 22.41
CA PRO A 200 -24.31 -8.26 22.78
C PRO A 200 -24.80 -9.67 23.12
N ASN A 201 -23.98 -10.70 22.89
CA ASN A 201 -24.37 -12.09 23.07
C ASN A 201 -24.30 -12.52 24.54
N THR A 202 -25.13 -13.49 24.89
CA THR A 202 -25.15 -14.15 26.20
C THR A 202 -24.09 -15.25 26.34
N PHE A 203 -23.32 -15.50 25.28
CA PHE A 203 -22.21 -16.46 25.23
C PHE A 203 -20.91 -15.77 24.79
N PRO A 204 -19.75 -16.32 25.18
CA PRO A 204 -18.46 -15.82 24.74
C PRO A 204 -18.29 -15.96 23.23
N ILE A 205 -17.66 -14.98 22.58
CA ILE A 205 -17.36 -14.99 21.14
C ILE A 205 -15.87 -14.84 20.91
N GLU A 206 -15.33 -15.51 19.89
CA GLU A 206 -14.00 -15.20 19.38
C GLU A 206 -14.13 -14.03 18.40
N ALA A 207 -13.28 -13.01 18.56
CA ALA A 207 -13.36 -11.81 17.75
C ALA A 207 -12.12 -11.56 16.86
N LYS A 208 -12.33 -11.02 15.68
CA LYS A 208 -11.29 -10.51 14.78
C LYS A 208 -11.53 -9.03 14.57
N TYR A 209 -10.51 -8.24 14.81
CA TYR A 209 -10.54 -6.81 14.60
C TYR A 209 -9.80 -6.46 13.31
N VAL A 210 -10.44 -5.70 12.43
CA VAL A 210 -9.89 -5.29 11.13
C VAL A 210 -9.91 -3.78 11.02
N PHE A 211 -8.73 -3.19 10.75
CA PHE A 211 -8.57 -1.75 10.62
C PHE A 211 -7.88 -1.38 9.30
N PRO A 212 -8.50 -0.52 8.48
CA PRO A 212 -7.86 0.04 7.30
C PRO A 212 -6.78 1.04 7.72
N LEU A 213 -5.61 0.94 7.10
CA LEU A 213 -4.57 1.94 7.19
C LEU A 213 -4.05 2.27 5.81
N ASP A 214 -3.59 3.50 5.64
CA ASP A 214 -2.85 3.93 4.46
C ASP A 214 -1.55 3.10 4.34
N ASP A 215 -1.05 2.88 3.13
CA ASP A 215 0.20 2.14 2.92
C ASP A 215 1.42 2.93 3.46
N ALA A 216 1.28 4.25 3.59
CA ALA A 216 2.24 5.13 4.25
C ALA A 216 2.18 5.07 5.79
N ALA A 217 1.19 4.39 6.37
CA ALA A 217 1.01 4.34 7.82
C ALA A 217 1.74 3.16 8.48
N ALA A 218 2.33 3.41 9.64
CA ALA A 218 2.98 2.41 10.47
C ALA A 218 2.29 2.31 11.84
N VAL A 219 1.79 1.12 12.20
CA VAL A 219 1.24 0.88 13.54
C VAL A 219 2.38 0.83 14.56
N CYS A 220 2.32 1.73 15.54
CA CYS A 220 3.30 1.84 16.61
C CYS A 220 2.83 1.24 17.94
N GLY A 221 1.51 1.07 18.11
CA GLY A 221 0.95 0.54 19.35
C GLY A 221 -0.45 -0.02 19.18
N PHE A 222 -0.73 -1.08 19.92
CA PHE A 222 -2.06 -1.67 20.05
C PHE A 222 -2.31 -1.99 21.52
N GLU A 223 -3.46 -1.55 22.02
CA GLU A 223 -3.93 -1.86 23.36
C GLU A 223 -5.41 -2.24 23.31
N ALA A 224 -5.81 -3.20 24.15
CA ALA A 224 -7.20 -3.59 24.32
C ALA A 224 -7.57 -3.64 25.80
N PHE A 225 -8.66 -2.98 26.16
CA PHE A 225 -9.22 -3.00 27.51
C PHE A 225 -10.47 -3.88 27.50
N ILE A 226 -10.39 -5.06 28.14
CA ILE A 226 -11.47 -6.04 28.17
C ILE A 226 -11.83 -6.32 29.63
N ASN A 227 -13.02 -5.92 30.08
CA ASN A 227 -13.50 -6.15 31.45
C ASN A 227 -12.47 -5.77 32.55
N GLY A 228 -11.81 -4.62 32.41
CA GLY A 228 -10.81 -4.13 33.36
C GLY A 228 -9.42 -4.76 33.23
N LYS A 229 -9.20 -5.69 32.29
CA LYS A 229 -7.87 -6.18 31.92
C LYS A 229 -7.32 -5.31 30.78
N HIS A 230 -6.10 -4.83 30.96
CA HIS A 230 -5.36 -4.08 29.95
C HIS A 230 -4.39 -5.01 29.24
N ILE A 231 -4.61 -5.20 27.94
CA ILE A 231 -3.77 -5.99 27.05
C ILE A 231 -2.95 -5.02 26.24
N ILE A 232 -1.63 -5.20 26.23
CA ILE A 232 -0.68 -4.37 25.48
C ILE A 232 0.00 -5.28 24.44
N GLY A 233 -0.06 -4.89 23.17
CA GLY A 233 0.63 -5.57 22.10
C GLY A 233 2.15 -5.37 22.21
N GLN A 234 2.91 -6.46 22.19
CA GLN A 234 4.37 -6.41 22.14
C GLN A 234 4.84 -6.71 20.72
N VAL A 235 5.56 -5.76 20.11
CA VAL A 235 6.14 -5.94 18.78
C VAL A 235 7.28 -6.97 18.87
N LYS A 236 7.20 -8.00 18.04
CA LYS A 236 8.22 -9.06 17.91
C LYS A 236 8.47 -9.33 16.43
N GLU A 237 9.58 -10.02 16.15
CA GLU A 237 9.82 -10.54 14.80
C GLU A 237 8.70 -11.52 14.41
N LYS A 238 8.27 -11.48 13.13
CA LYS A 238 7.07 -12.17 12.64
C LYS A 238 7.10 -13.67 12.95
N GLN A 239 8.18 -14.38 12.61
CA GLN A 239 8.26 -15.83 12.83
C GLN A 239 8.26 -16.18 14.32
N GLN A 240 8.96 -15.39 15.14
CA GLN A 240 8.95 -15.54 16.60
C GLN A 240 7.53 -15.37 17.15
N ALA A 241 6.81 -14.31 16.75
CA ALA A 241 5.43 -14.06 17.19
C ALA A 241 4.49 -15.23 16.84
N HIS A 242 4.55 -15.76 15.61
CA HIS A 242 3.75 -16.91 15.21
C HIS A 242 4.12 -18.20 15.94
N HIS A 243 5.39 -18.39 16.32
CA HIS A 243 5.81 -19.56 17.08
C HIS A 243 5.26 -19.53 18.51
N GLU A 244 5.46 -18.41 19.20
CA GLU A 244 4.98 -18.20 20.57
C GLU A 244 3.44 -18.28 20.64
N TYR A 245 2.75 -17.67 19.68
CA TYR A 245 1.29 -17.76 19.57
C TYR A 245 0.82 -19.23 19.45
N ARG A 246 1.39 -20.00 18.51
CA ARG A 246 1.02 -21.42 18.33
C ARG A 246 1.31 -22.25 19.59
N GLN A 247 2.38 -21.94 20.31
CA GLN A 247 2.72 -22.62 21.56
C GLN A 247 1.72 -22.27 22.68
N ALA A 248 1.33 -21.01 22.80
CA ALA A 248 0.35 -20.55 23.80
C ALA A 248 -1.04 -21.18 23.57
N ILE A 249 -1.49 -21.28 22.31
CA ILE A 249 -2.73 -21.96 21.95
C ILE A 249 -2.66 -23.46 22.30
N LYS A 250 -1.54 -24.15 22.00
CA LYS A 250 -1.34 -25.56 22.39
C LYS A 250 -1.38 -25.78 23.91
N GLN A 251 -1.01 -24.77 24.69
CA GLN A 251 -1.04 -24.80 26.16
C GLN A 251 -2.41 -24.39 26.74
N GLY A 252 -3.38 -24.04 25.90
CA GLY A 252 -4.72 -23.61 26.34
C GLY A 252 -4.78 -22.18 26.88
N HIS A 253 -3.74 -21.37 26.67
CA HIS A 253 -3.75 -19.96 27.05
C HIS A 253 -4.44 -19.12 25.97
N GLY A 254 -5.19 -18.09 26.39
CA GLY A 254 -5.71 -17.08 25.47
C GLY A 254 -4.55 -16.28 24.89
N ALA A 255 -4.26 -16.49 23.61
CA ALA A 255 -3.20 -15.79 22.88
C ALA A 255 -3.81 -14.82 21.85
N TYR A 256 -3.14 -13.68 21.69
CA TYR A 256 -3.55 -12.62 20.77
C TYR A 256 -2.43 -12.41 19.76
N LEU A 257 -2.78 -12.38 18.47
CA LEU A 257 -1.82 -12.16 17.39
C LEU A 257 -2.33 -11.06 16.49
N MET A 258 -1.43 -10.11 16.20
CA MET A 258 -1.60 -9.09 15.19
C MET A 258 -0.74 -9.46 13.99
N ASP A 259 -1.33 -9.48 12.79
CA ASP A 259 -0.63 -9.69 11.54
C ASP A 259 -1.10 -8.68 10.48
N GLN A 260 -0.18 -8.33 9.59
CA GLN A 260 -0.45 -7.47 8.44
C GLN A 260 -0.82 -8.38 7.26
N ALA A 261 -2.09 -8.37 6.87
CA ALA A 261 -2.62 -9.20 5.78
C ALA A 261 -2.18 -8.66 4.41
N THR A 262 -2.20 -7.34 4.26
CA THR A 262 -1.72 -6.58 3.09
C THR A 262 -1.13 -5.25 3.54
N ALA A 263 -0.48 -4.50 2.65
CA ALA A 263 0.06 -3.17 2.95
C ALA A 263 -0.97 -2.24 3.65
N GLU A 264 -2.25 -2.37 3.28
CA GLU A 264 -3.33 -1.45 3.65
C GLU A 264 -4.31 -2.00 4.71
N VAL A 265 -4.17 -3.27 5.12
CA VAL A 265 -5.12 -3.91 6.05
C VAL A 265 -4.42 -4.62 7.20
N PHE A 266 -4.77 -4.18 8.41
CA PHE A 266 -4.29 -4.78 9.65
C PHE A 266 -5.38 -5.64 10.29
N THR A 267 -5.01 -6.86 10.64
CA THR A 267 -5.90 -7.84 11.29
C THR A 267 -5.36 -8.22 12.66
N ILE A 268 -6.25 -8.23 13.66
CA ILE A 268 -5.92 -8.63 15.03
C ILE A 268 -6.93 -9.66 15.50
N SER A 269 -6.48 -10.84 15.91
CA SER A 269 -7.33 -11.82 16.56
C SER A 269 -7.46 -11.46 18.04
N ILE A 270 -8.60 -10.90 18.41
CA ILE A 270 -9.02 -10.63 19.78
C ILE A 270 -9.78 -11.87 20.26
N GLY A 271 -9.11 -12.80 20.93
CA GLY A 271 -9.63 -14.12 21.32
C GLY A 271 -10.97 -14.16 22.08
N ASN A 272 -11.05 -14.92 23.18
CA ASN A 272 -12.35 -15.23 23.78
C ASN A 272 -13.00 -14.04 24.53
N LEU A 273 -13.87 -13.28 23.85
CA LEU A 273 -14.58 -12.12 24.39
C LEU A 273 -15.82 -12.56 25.19
N PRO A 274 -15.91 -12.30 26.51
CA PRO A 274 -17.02 -12.78 27.33
C PRO A 274 -18.38 -12.18 26.96
N PRO A 275 -19.49 -12.82 27.38
CA PRO A 275 -20.84 -12.27 27.22
C PRO A 275 -20.97 -10.87 27.82
N ASN A 276 -21.64 -9.94 27.13
CA ASN A 276 -21.89 -8.57 27.60
C ASN A 276 -20.63 -7.79 28.01
N ALA A 277 -19.45 -8.22 27.54
CA ALA A 277 -18.19 -7.55 27.83
C ALA A 277 -18.04 -6.29 26.98
N ASN A 278 -17.57 -5.22 27.62
CA ASN A 278 -17.14 -4.00 26.93
C ASN A 278 -15.67 -4.11 26.57
N VAL A 279 -15.35 -3.74 25.33
CA VAL A 279 -13.99 -3.70 24.78
C VAL A 279 -13.71 -2.29 24.32
N ILE A 280 -12.59 -1.73 24.79
CA ILE A 280 -12.02 -0.52 24.20
C ILE A 280 -10.75 -0.92 23.48
N ILE A 281 -10.71 -0.69 22.18
CA ILE A 281 -9.53 -0.91 21.34
C ILE A 281 -8.85 0.43 21.14
N LYS A 282 -7.55 0.50 21.44
CA LYS A 282 -6.70 1.67 21.18
C LYS A 282 -5.61 1.29 20.19
N ILE A 283 -5.53 2.02 19.09
CA ILE A 283 -4.51 1.86 18.06
C ILE A 283 -3.73 3.15 17.98
N THR A 284 -2.41 3.06 17.98
CA THR A 284 -1.53 4.19 17.74
C THR A 284 -0.76 3.92 16.47
N TYR A 285 -0.87 4.82 15.49
CA TYR A 285 -0.11 4.75 14.26
C TYR A 285 0.47 6.11 13.90
N ILE A 286 1.51 6.09 13.08
CA ILE A 286 2.12 7.28 12.47
C ILE A 286 1.90 7.18 10.97
N THR A 287 1.54 8.28 10.32
CA THR A 287 1.37 8.36 8.87
C THR A 287 2.04 9.61 8.31
N GLU A 288 2.55 9.49 7.10
CA GLU A 288 2.93 10.65 6.28
C GLU A 288 1.67 11.28 5.67
N LEU A 289 1.68 12.60 5.49
CA LEU A 289 0.62 13.38 4.89
C LEU A 289 1.00 13.74 3.46
N SER A 290 0.02 13.71 2.56
CA SER A 290 0.22 14.15 1.19
C SER A 290 -0.01 15.65 1.04
N VAL A 291 0.74 16.26 0.12
CA VAL A 291 0.46 17.60 -0.39
C VAL A 291 -0.28 17.44 -1.70
N ASP A 292 -1.52 17.92 -1.76
CA ASP A 292 -2.30 18.00 -2.99
C ASP A 292 -2.45 19.47 -3.39
N GLN A 293 -1.82 19.83 -4.51
CA GLN A 293 -1.68 21.21 -4.97
C GLN A 293 -0.99 22.10 -3.92
N GLU A 294 -1.75 22.87 -3.15
CA GLU A 294 -1.27 23.76 -2.08
C GLU A 294 -1.71 23.31 -0.69
N TYR A 295 -2.51 22.24 -0.58
CA TYR A 295 -3.08 21.78 0.68
C TYR A 295 -2.36 20.54 1.21
N ILE A 296 -1.94 20.60 2.47
CA ILE A 296 -1.59 19.39 3.23
C ILE A 296 -2.89 18.68 3.59
N SER A 297 -3.01 17.43 3.17
CA SER A 297 -4.21 16.61 3.36
C SER A 297 -3.98 15.55 4.44
N PHE A 298 -4.78 15.60 5.50
CA PHE A 298 -4.90 14.52 6.47
C PHE A 298 -6.21 13.76 6.24
N LEU A 299 -6.08 12.46 5.97
CA LEU A 299 -7.20 11.56 5.73
C LEU A 299 -7.27 10.51 6.83
N LEU A 300 -8.45 10.35 7.42
CA LEU A 300 -8.79 9.27 8.32
C LEU A 300 -9.88 8.41 7.67
N PRO A 301 -9.59 7.18 7.24
CA PRO A 301 -10.57 6.34 6.56
C PRO A 301 -11.68 5.88 7.53
N GLY A 302 -12.95 5.95 7.09
CA GLY A 302 -14.11 5.48 7.85
C GLY A 302 -14.48 4.02 7.59
N SER A 303 -14.19 3.48 6.39
CA SER A 303 -14.50 2.10 6.01
C SER A 303 -13.53 1.54 4.96
N LEU A 304 -13.56 0.21 4.76
CA LEU A 304 -12.71 -0.52 3.79
C LEU A 304 -13.23 -0.41 2.34
N THR A 305 -12.39 -0.62 1.33
CA THR A 305 -12.87 -0.83 -0.05
C THR A 305 -13.24 -2.31 -0.31
N SER A 306 -14.08 -2.58 -1.32
CA SER A 306 -14.50 -3.96 -1.67
C SER A 306 -13.32 -4.89 -2.01
N GLN A 307 -12.26 -4.37 -2.63
CA GLN A 307 -11.07 -5.15 -3.02
C GLN A 307 -10.17 -5.50 -1.81
N GLN A 308 -10.05 -4.59 -0.84
CA GLN A 308 -9.31 -4.83 0.40
C GLN A 308 -10.00 -5.89 1.28
N ARG A 309 -11.34 -5.94 1.25
CA ARG A 309 -12.15 -6.93 1.97
C ARG A 309 -11.89 -8.36 1.50
N ASP A 310 -11.99 -8.62 0.20
CA ASP A 310 -11.89 -9.98 -0.34
C ASP A 310 -10.50 -10.58 -0.07
N LYS A 311 -9.46 -9.74 -0.02
CA LYS A 311 -8.10 -10.14 0.38
C LYS A 311 -8.02 -10.42 1.90
N ALA A 312 -8.59 -9.56 2.75
CA ALA A 312 -8.57 -9.72 4.21
C ALA A 312 -9.38 -10.92 4.74
N LEU A 313 -10.41 -11.35 3.99
CA LEU A 313 -11.24 -12.52 4.30
C LEU A 313 -10.66 -13.85 3.78
N GLN A 314 -9.76 -13.81 2.79
CA GLN A 314 -9.13 -15.02 2.22
C GLN A 314 -8.01 -15.60 3.09
N GLU A 315 -7.46 -14.84 4.04
CA GLU A 315 -6.49 -15.35 5.02
C GLU A 315 -7.17 -16.21 6.10
N LYS A 316 -7.25 -17.52 5.84
CA LYS A 316 -7.62 -18.53 6.83
C LYS A 316 -6.48 -18.72 7.84
N THR A 317 -6.64 -18.21 9.05
CA THR A 317 -5.70 -18.46 10.15
C THR A 317 -6.03 -19.71 10.98
N GLN A 318 -7.28 -20.24 10.98
CA GLN A 318 -7.66 -21.51 11.63
C GLN A 318 -8.90 -22.20 10.97
N GLU A 319 -9.10 -23.51 11.22
CA GLU A 319 -10.25 -24.32 10.78
C GLU A 319 -11.33 -24.49 11.88
N SER A 320 -12.61 -24.53 11.46
CA SER A 320 -13.85 -24.96 12.19
C SER A 320 -14.48 -23.88 13.12
N LEU A 321 -15.79 -23.63 13.28
CA LEU A 321 -17.07 -24.39 13.22
C LEU A 321 -18.31 -23.49 12.92
N LYS A 322 -19.50 -24.11 12.95
CA LYS A 322 -20.85 -23.78 12.41
C LYS A 322 -21.49 -22.39 12.70
N LYS A 323 -22.30 -21.97 11.70
CA LYS A 323 -23.12 -20.75 11.56
C LYS A 323 -24.27 -20.62 12.58
N ILE A 324 -24.48 -19.41 13.09
CA ILE A 324 -25.77 -18.88 13.59
C ILE A 324 -25.87 -17.39 13.22
N ASP A 325 -27.02 -16.97 12.70
CA ASP A 325 -27.33 -15.59 12.30
C ASP A 325 -27.60 -14.66 13.49
N VAL A 326 -26.96 -13.48 13.50
CA VAL A 326 -27.32 -12.37 14.39
C VAL A 326 -27.88 -11.22 13.54
N LYS A 327 -29.04 -10.69 13.94
CA LYS A 327 -29.72 -9.58 13.27
C LYS A 327 -28.93 -8.28 13.45
N GLN A 328 -28.64 -7.59 12.35
CA GLN A 328 -27.96 -6.30 12.32
C GLN A 328 -28.84 -5.20 12.94
N GLN A 329 -28.32 -4.50 13.96
CA GLN A 329 -28.84 -3.23 14.45
C GLN A 329 -27.98 -2.09 13.87
N GLU A 330 -28.61 -1.02 13.40
CA GLU A 330 -27.92 0.19 12.95
C GLU A 330 -27.23 0.88 14.15
N PRO A 331 -25.90 1.15 14.10
CA PRO A 331 -25.23 1.82 15.21
C PRO A 331 -25.46 3.33 15.16
N ALA A 332 -25.98 3.89 16.25
CA ALA A 332 -25.79 5.29 16.59
C ALA A 332 -24.33 5.46 17.03
N CYS A 333 -23.43 5.74 16.09
CA CYS A 333 -22.01 5.87 16.37
C CYS A 333 -21.68 7.31 16.82
N GLY A 334 -21.26 7.48 18.07
CA GLY A 334 -20.69 8.75 18.52
C GLY A 334 -19.28 8.92 17.96
N PHE A 335 -19.04 9.96 17.16
CA PHE A 335 -17.70 10.34 16.71
C PHE A 335 -17.22 11.60 17.41
N SER A 336 -16.01 11.53 17.96
CA SER A 336 -15.29 12.68 18.49
C SER A 336 -13.84 12.67 18.01
N LEU A 337 -13.31 13.85 17.72
CA LEU A 337 -11.95 14.04 17.24
C LEU A 337 -11.36 15.26 17.91
N ASN A 338 -10.16 15.09 18.47
CA ASN A 338 -9.31 16.14 19.00
C ASN A 338 -7.99 16.10 18.22
N LEU A 339 -7.66 17.21 17.56
CA LEU A 339 -6.49 17.27 16.71
C LEU A 339 -5.67 18.51 17.05
N SER A 340 -4.37 18.30 17.26
CA SER A 340 -3.39 19.35 17.49
C SER A 340 -2.47 19.45 16.28
N ILE A 341 -2.20 20.67 15.84
CA ILE A 341 -1.44 20.97 14.63
C ILE A 341 -0.29 21.88 15.02
N GLU A 342 0.90 21.51 14.57
CA GLU A 342 2.11 22.32 14.64
C GLU A 342 2.73 22.39 13.24
N MET A 343 2.85 23.61 12.72
CA MET A 343 3.31 23.87 11.36
C MET A 343 4.56 24.76 11.37
N PRO A 344 5.46 24.61 10.40
CA PRO A 344 6.69 25.39 10.32
C PRO A 344 6.46 26.84 9.86
N PHE A 345 5.33 27.10 9.20
CA PHE A 345 4.94 28.40 8.66
C PHE A 345 3.51 28.77 9.08
N GLU A 346 3.15 30.03 8.84
CA GLU A 346 1.81 30.54 9.14
C GLU A 346 0.73 29.72 8.42
N ILE A 347 -0.30 29.32 9.17
CA ILE A 347 -1.46 28.58 8.71
C ILE A 347 -2.48 29.57 8.14
N LYS A 348 -2.53 29.69 6.82
CA LYS A 348 -3.48 30.57 6.10
C LYS A 348 -4.91 30.09 6.24
N GLU A 349 -5.14 28.80 6.04
CA GLU A 349 -6.48 28.20 6.02
C GLU A 349 -6.47 26.79 6.63
N ILE A 350 -7.56 26.44 7.31
CA ILE A 350 -7.86 25.09 7.78
C ILE A 350 -9.32 24.82 7.48
N THR A 351 -9.61 23.79 6.67
CA THR A 351 -10.98 23.40 6.31
C THR A 351 -11.14 21.89 6.33
N SER A 352 -12.40 21.44 6.43
CA SER A 352 -12.76 20.03 6.26
C SER A 352 -13.96 19.96 5.32
N PRO A 353 -13.86 19.24 4.18
CA PRO A 353 -15.01 19.02 3.30
C PRO A 353 -16.00 17.99 3.88
N THR A 354 -15.59 17.24 4.91
CA THR A 354 -16.36 16.11 5.45
C THR A 354 -17.14 16.46 6.72
N HIS A 355 -16.63 17.35 7.57
CA HIS A 355 -17.16 17.59 8.90
C HIS A 355 -17.10 19.07 9.28
N ASN A 356 -18.11 19.54 10.02
CA ASN A 356 -18.05 20.84 10.68
C ASN A 356 -17.12 20.78 11.90
N MET A 357 -16.27 21.79 12.05
CA MET A 357 -15.24 21.80 13.06
C MET A 357 -15.18 23.12 13.83
N LYS A 358 -14.82 23.02 15.11
CA LYS A 358 -14.40 24.15 15.93
C LYS A 358 -12.88 24.24 15.89
N ILE A 359 -12.38 25.38 15.45
CA ILE A 359 -10.96 25.61 15.24
C ILE A 359 -10.51 26.76 16.14
N LYS A 360 -9.47 26.53 16.94
CA LYS A 360 -8.74 27.58 17.65
C LYS A 360 -7.31 27.58 17.14
N ARG A 361 -6.90 28.66 16.47
CA ARG A 361 -5.56 28.76 15.86
C ARG A 361 -4.80 29.99 16.32
N THR A 362 -3.48 29.86 16.23
CA THR A 362 -2.49 30.94 16.17
C THR A 362 -1.80 30.86 14.81
N ASP A 363 -0.70 31.59 14.61
CA ASP A 363 0.01 31.61 13.33
C ASP A 363 0.48 30.21 12.93
N CYS A 364 1.20 29.49 13.81
CA CYS A 364 1.81 28.19 13.47
C CYS A 364 1.19 26.99 14.20
N THR A 365 0.20 27.20 15.06
CA THR A 365 -0.44 26.10 15.81
C THR A 365 -1.95 26.19 15.77
N ALA A 366 -2.62 25.03 15.75
CA ALA A 366 -4.07 24.96 15.83
C ALA A 366 -4.54 23.76 16.65
N VAL A 367 -5.70 23.93 17.29
CA VAL A 367 -6.44 22.88 17.97
C VAL A 367 -7.81 22.79 17.34
N ILE A 368 -8.19 21.58 16.96
CA ILE A 368 -9.41 21.28 16.22
C ILE A 368 -10.21 20.25 17.00
N SER A 369 -11.52 20.49 17.07
CA SER A 369 -12.48 19.50 17.54
C SER A 369 -13.71 19.46 16.62
N VAL A 370 -14.24 18.27 16.36
CA VAL A 370 -15.50 18.12 15.59
C VAL A 370 -16.71 18.48 16.46
N GLU A 371 -17.79 18.97 15.85
CA GLU A 371 -19.03 19.28 16.55
C GLU A 371 -19.71 18.05 17.18
N GLN A 372 -20.51 18.27 18.21
CA GLN A 372 -21.21 17.18 18.91
C GLN A 372 -22.22 16.50 17.99
N ASN A 373 -22.38 15.17 18.13
CA ASN A 373 -23.29 14.31 17.35
C ASN A 373 -22.92 14.10 15.86
N SER A 374 -21.67 14.32 15.48
CA SER A 374 -21.14 13.84 14.19
C SER A 374 -20.99 12.31 14.15
N CYS A 375 -20.97 11.73 12.95
CA CYS A 375 -20.55 10.35 12.71
C CYS A 375 -19.40 10.34 11.69
N LEU A 376 -18.46 9.39 11.80
CA LEU A 376 -17.31 9.33 10.90
C LEU A 376 -17.71 9.04 9.44
N GLY A 377 -18.82 8.34 9.20
CA GLY A 377 -19.30 8.01 7.86
C GLY A 377 -18.26 7.30 7.00
N THR A 378 -17.96 7.87 5.84
CA THR A 378 -16.93 7.37 4.90
C THR A 378 -15.50 7.72 5.31
N GLY A 379 -15.32 8.66 6.25
CA GLY A 379 -14.03 9.11 6.75
C GLY A 379 -14.02 10.59 7.12
N PHE A 380 -12.89 11.05 7.63
CA PHE A 380 -12.64 12.45 7.95
C PHE A 380 -11.47 12.97 7.12
N GLN A 381 -11.64 14.12 6.48
CA GLN A 381 -10.58 14.81 5.73
C GLN A 381 -10.35 16.20 6.29
N LEU A 382 -9.08 16.57 6.46
CA LEU A 382 -8.63 17.89 6.87
C LEU A 382 -7.66 18.45 5.83
N LEU A 383 -7.90 19.69 5.41
CA LEU A 383 -7.08 20.43 4.45
C LEU A 383 -6.44 21.63 5.15
N ILE A 384 -5.12 21.78 4.99
CA ILE A 384 -4.35 22.85 5.63
C ILE A 384 -3.56 23.59 4.56
N LEU A 385 -3.75 24.90 4.47
CA LEU A 385 -3.01 25.80 3.59
C LEU A 385 -1.94 26.56 4.39
N LEU A 386 -0.69 26.46 3.96
CA LEU A 386 0.44 27.17 4.58
C LEU A 386 0.85 28.40 3.79
N ALA A 387 1.50 29.35 4.46
CA ALA A 387 2.03 30.54 3.80
C ALA A 387 3.14 30.22 2.78
N GLU A 388 4.03 29.29 3.14
CA GLU A 388 5.21 28.90 2.36
C GLU A 388 5.32 27.37 2.27
N ILE A 389 4.32 26.69 1.68
CA ILE A 389 4.30 25.22 1.59
C ILE A 389 5.50 24.63 0.84
N HIS A 390 5.99 25.33 -0.19
CA HIS A 390 7.12 24.90 -1.02
C HIS A 390 8.50 25.26 -0.48
N ALA A 391 8.56 25.99 0.65
CA ALA A 391 9.84 26.34 1.25
C ALA A 391 10.52 25.08 1.83
N PRO A 392 11.80 24.82 1.48
CA PRO A 392 12.54 23.69 2.01
C PRO A 392 12.69 23.83 3.53
N ARG A 393 12.41 22.76 4.26
CA ARG A 393 12.45 22.77 5.72
C ARG A 393 12.96 21.47 6.30
N MET A 394 13.59 21.56 7.47
CA MET A 394 14.20 20.43 8.15
C MET A 394 13.83 20.45 9.64
N TRP A 395 13.34 19.31 10.12
CA TRP A 395 13.15 19.05 11.54
C TRP A 395 14.32 18.22 12.06
N VAL A 396 14.83 18.55 13.24
CA VAL A 396 15.91 17.83 13.89
C VAL A 396 15.47 17.48 15.31
N GLU A 397 15.35 16.18 15.57
CA GLU A 397 15.04 15.65 16.90
C GLU A 397 16.30 15.03 17.50
N ASN A 398 16.65 15.47 18.71
CA ASN A 398 17.78 14.93 19.45
C ASN A 398 17.30 13.78 20.33
N ASN A 399 17.99 12.64 20.28
CA ASN A 399 17.70 11.56 21.21
C ASN A 399 18.05 12.02 22.64
N PRO A 400 17.13 11.93 23.62
CA PRO A 400 17.37 12.41 24.98
C PRO A 400 18.41 11.58 25.74
N GLU A 401 18.61 10.31 25.34
CA GLU A 401 19.50 9.36 26.04
C GLU A 401 20.80 9.07 25.29
N LYS A 402 20.85 9.35 23.98
CA LYS A 402 21.98 9.00 23.11
C LYS A 402 22.44 10.23 22.34
N ASP A 403 23.74 10.30 22.08
CA ASP A 403 24.32 11.31 21.18
C ASP A 403 24.03 10.94 19.71
N SER A 404 22.74 11.04 19.34
CA SER A 404 22.24 10.70 18.01
C SER A 404 21.08 11.62 17.67
N GLN A 405 21.01 12.04 16.40
CA GLN A 405 19.99 12.94 15.89
C GLN A 405 19.18 12.24 14.80
N ALA A 406 17.88 12.50 14.76
CA ALA A 406 17.02 12.16 13.65
C ALA A 406 16.64 13.44 12.91
N CYS A 407 16.78 13.44 11.58
CA CYS A 407 16.44 14.60 10.75
C CYS A 407 15.34 14.22 9.75
N MET A 408 14.33 15.07 9.61
CA MET A 408 13.28 14.96 8.58
C MET A 408 13.38 16.19 7.67
N LEU A 409 13.64 15.96 6.37
CA LEU A 409 13.68 17.01 5.36
C LEU A 409 12.37 16.97 4.55
N ALA A 410 11.61 18.06 4.59
CA ALA A 410 10.45 18.25 3.72
C ALA A 410 10.83 19.19 2.58
N PHE A 411 10.71 18.70 1.35
CA PHE A 411 11.07 19.41 0.13
C PHE A 411 10.03 19.15 -0.96
N ASP A 412 9.18 20.13 -1.18
CA ASP A 412 8.15 20.12 -2.22
C ASP A 412 8.31 21.35 -3.12
N PRO A 413 9.25 21.32 -4.09
CA PRO A 413 9.56 22.48 -4.90
C PRO A 413 8.45 22.80 -5.89
N GLU A 414 8.07 24.07 -5.96
CA GLU A 414 7.25 24.58 -7.06
C GLU A 414 8.08 24.59 -8.35
N PHE A 415 7.60 23.89 -9.36
CA PHE A 415 8.20 23.93 -10.69
C PHE A 415 7.37 24.87 -11.57
N ASP A 416 8.03 25.80 -12.25
CA ASP A 416 7.46 26.45 -13.42
C ASP A 416 7.24 25.39 -14.50
N VAL A 417 6.06 24.77 -14.48
CA VAL A 417 5.63 23.87 -15.55
C VAL A 417 5.36 24.77 -16.75
N GLY A 418 6.42 25.04 -17.54
CA GLY A 418 6.28 25.71 -18.82
C GLY A 418 5.13 25.08 -19.60
N THR A 419 4.38 25.90 -20.36
CA THR A 419 3.15 25.51 -21.05
C THR A 419 3.31 24.10 -21.63
N LEU A 420 2.50 23.13 -21.18
CA LEU A 420 2.49 21.73 -21.65
C LEU A 420 2.18 21.72 -23.16
N SER A 421 3.17 22.05 -23.98
CA SER A 421 2.92 22.51 -25.36
C SER A 421 2.98 21.39 -26.37
N ASP A 422 3.25 20.15 -25.96
CA ASP A 422 3.35 19.05 -26.94
C ASP A 422 3.19 17.65 -26.33
N CYS A 423 2.14 17.42 -25.53
CA CYS A 423 1.81 16.09 -25.02
C CYS A 423 0.76 15.36 -25.89
N GLU A 424 0.82 14.02 -25.87
CA GLU A 424 -0.21 13.14 -26.43
C GLU A 424 -1.00 12.51 -25.28
N ALA A 425 -2.32 12.60 -25.31
CA ALA A 425 -3.21 12.03 -24.29
C ALA A 425 -4.09 10.92 -24.89
N ILE A 426 -4.04 9.71 -24.34
CA ILE A 426 -4.86 8.59 -24.82
C ILE A 426 -5.83 8.20 -23.71
N ILE A 427 -7.12 8.37 -23.96
CA ILE A 427 -8.16 7.95 -23.02
C ILE A 427 -8.45 6.47 -23.30
N CYS A 428 -8.10 5.60 -22.37
CA CYS A 428 -8.36 4.16 -22.44
C CYS A 428 -9.56 3.83 -21.55
N LEU A 429 -10.69 3.52 -22.18
CA LEU A 429 -11.94 3.19 -21.51
C LEU A 429 -12.12 1.67 -21.44
N ASP A 430 -12.13 1.13 -20.23
CA ASP A 430 -12.46 -0.27 -19.99
C ASP A 430 -13.95 -0.51 -20.27
N CYS A 431 -14.19 -1.47 -21.16
CA CYS A 431 -15.50 -1.90 -21.58
C CYS A 431 -15.73 -3.38 -21.26
N SER A 432 -14.96 -3.97 -20.35
CA SER A 432 -15.07 -5.39 -19.96
C SER A 432 -16.41 -5.70 -19.26
N TYR A 433 -16.68 -7.00 -19.06
CA TYR A 433 -17.93 -7.47 -18.45
C TYR A 433 -18.13 -6.99 -17.01
N SER A 434 -17.04 -6.79 -16.26
CA SER A 434 -17.10 -6.30 -14.88
C SER A 434 -17.62 -4.86 -14.79
N MET A 435 -17.36 -4.05 -15.82
CA MET A 435 -17.83 -2.66 -15.95
C MET A 435 -19.34 -2.52 -16.17
N ARG A 436 -20.11 -3.60 -16.32
CA ARG A 436 -21.54 -3.55 -16.69
C ARG A 436 -22.39 -2.67 -15.74
N GLY A 437 -23.35 -1.94 -16.29
CA GLY A 437 -24.28 -1.12 -15.52
C GLY A 437 -23.69 0.23 -15.13
N LEU A 438 -23.79 0.60 -13.84
CA LEU A 438 -23.44 1.93 -13.35
C LEU A 438 -21.96 2.28 -13.56
N ALA A 439 -21.05 1.32 -13.42
CA ALA A 439 -19.61 1.54 -13.57
C ALA A 439 -19.26 2.04 -14.99
N LEU A 440 -19.79 1.41 -16.05
CA LEU A 440 -19.59 1.85 -17.43
C LEU A 440 -20.19 3.24 -17.69
N GLU A 441 -21.35 3.54 -17.12
CA GLU A 441 -21.97 4.87 -17.27
C GLU A 441 -21.15 5.96 -16.56
N GLN A 442 -20.61 5.69 -15.37
CA GLN A 442 -19.67 6.58 -14.70
C GLN A 442 -18.37 6.73 -15.48
N ALA A 443 -17.82 5.62 -15.99
CA ALA A 443 -16.60 5.60 -16.80
C ALA A 443 -16.73 6.48 -18.05
N LYS A 444 -17.87 6.42 -18.75
CA LYS A 444 -18.18 7.31 -19.88
C LYS A 444 -18.24 8.77 -19.45
N LYS A 445 -18.90 9.08 -18.33
CA LYS A 445 -18.97 10.46 -17.81
C LYS A 445 -17.57 11.00 -17.51
N VAL A 446 -16.71 10.21 -16.86
CA VAL A 446 -15.30 10.56 -16.60
C VAL A 446 -14.54 10.78 -17.92
N ALA A 447 -14.67 9.88 -18.89
CA ALA A 447 -14.03 10.01 -20.20
C ALA A 447 -14.44 11.31 -20.92
N LEU A 448 -15.72 11.68 -20.85
CA LEU A 448 -16.23 12.93 -21.42
C LEU A 448 -15.71 14.18 -20.69
N LEU A 449 -15.59 14.12 -19.36
CA LEU A 449 -15.00 15.19 -18.56
C LEU A 449 -13.51 15.36 -18.90
N LEU A 450 -12.75 14.26 -18.99
CA LEU A 450 -11.35 14.30 -19.42
C LEU A 450 -11.21 14.95 -20.80
N LEU A 451 -12.02 14.53 -21.77
CA LEU A 451 -12.01 15.13 -23.12
C LEU A 451 -12.28 16.64 -23.08
N ARG A 452 -13.12 17.12 -22.15
CA ARG A 452 -13.40 18.54 -21.96
C ARG A 452 -12.20 19.30 -21.38
N TYR A 453 -11.54 18.75 -20.36
CA TYR A 453 -10.45 19.39 -19.63
C TYR A 453 -9.05 19.20 -20.24
N LEU A 454 -8.90 18.33 -21.24
CA LEU A 454 -7.64 18.19 -21.96
C LEU A 454 -7.17 19.54 -22.57
N PRO A 455 -5.88 19.90 -22.42
CA PRO A 455 -5.33 21.12 -23.00
C PRO A 455 -5.58 21.22 -24.51
N THR A 456 -5.95 22.40 -25.01
CA THR A 456 -6.25 22.59 -26.44
C THR A 456 -5.03 22.40 -27.34
N THR A 457 -3.83 22.52 -26.79
CA THR A 457 -2.53 22.30 -27.45
C THR A 457 -2.18 20.81 -27.61
N CYS A 458 -2.81 19.91 -26.86
CA CYS A 458 -2.46 18.50 -26.87
C CYS A 458 -3.07 17.75 -28.07
N ARG A 459 -2.46 16.61 -28.42
CA ARG A 459 -3.11 15.62 -29.28
C ARG A 459 -3.79 14.58 -28.43
N PHE A 460 -4.87 14.00 -28.93
CA PHE A 460 -5.60 12.99 -28.20
C PHE A 460 -6.10 11.84 -29.08
N ASN A 461 -6.33 10.69 -28.44
CA ASN A 461 -7.03 9.55 -29.01
C ASN A 461 -7.89 8.88 -27.94
N VAL A 462 -8.87 8.08 -28.36
CA VAL A 462 -9.72 7.30 -27.46
C VAL A 462 -9.64 5.84 -27.87
N ILE A 463 -9.39 4.98 -26.89
CA ILE A 463 -9.32 3.53 -27.06
C ILE A 463 -10.35 2.90 -26.13
N THR A 464 -11.20 2.05 -26.65
CA THR A 464 -12.06 1.17 -25.85
C THR A 464 -11.46 -0.23 -25.85
N PHE A 465 -11.47 -0.91 -24.72
CA PHE A 465 -10.87 -2.25 -24.63
C PHE A 465 -11.67 -3.21 -23.74
N GLY A 466 -11.54 -4.50 -24.04
CA GLY A 466 -12.03 -5.64 -23.27
C GLY A 466 -11.17 -6.86 -23.61
N THR A 467 -11.74 -7.92 -24.16
CA THR A 467 -10.96 -9.03 -24.77
C THR A 467 -10.19 -8.55 -26.00
N ASP A 468 -10.76 -7.61 -26.75
CA ASP A 468 -10.13 -6.94 -27.88
C ASP A 468 -10.22 -5.42 -27.67
N TYR A 469 -9.62 -4.62 -28.55
CA TYR A 469 -9.63 -3.16 -28.42
C TYR A 469 -9.98 -2.46 -29.74
N GLN A 470 -10.53 -1.26 -29.63
CA GLN A 470 -10.85 -0.39 -30.76
C GLN A 470 -10.26 0.99 -30.52
N GLU A 471 -9.47 1.45 -31.49
CA GLU A 471 -8.93 2.81 -31.51
C GLU A 471 -9.85 3.70 -32.36
N LEU A 472 -10.24 4.86 -31.83
CA LEU A 472 -11.07 5.81 -32.57
C LEU A 472 -10.33 6.38 -33.79
N PHE A 473 -9.08 6.80 -33.60
CA PHE A 473 -8.23 7.33 -34.66
C PHE A 473 -6.99 6.46 -34.85
N HIS A 474 -6.59 6.21 -36.09
CA HIS A 474 -5.31 5.57 -36.38
C HIS A 474 -4.09 6.40 -35.92
N CYS A 475 -4.27 7.73 -35.86
CA CYS A 475 -3.29 8.67 -35.36
C CYS A 475 -3.98 9.71 -34.49
N SER A 476 -3.41 10.04 -33.35
CA SER A 476 -3.95 11.05 -32.42
C SER A 476 -4.20 12.39 -33.11
N GLN A 477 -5.37 12.97 -32.87
CA GLN A 477 -5.85 14.20 -33.49
C GLN A 477 -5.62 15.41 -32.57
N GLN A 478 -5.63 16.63 -33.11
CA GLN A 478 -5.51 17.83 -32.28
C GLN A 478 -6.80 18.06 -31.47
N ARG A 479 -6.66 18.41 -30.19
CA ARG A 479 -7.80 18.70 -29.31
C ARG A 479 -8.58 19.97 -29.70
N ASN A 480 -7.97 20.89 -30.43
CA ASN A 480 -8.67 22.07 -30.97
C ASN A 480 -9.63 21.76 -32.15
N SER A 481 -9.61 20.54 -32.71
CA SER A 481 -10.49 20.14 -33.80
C SER A 481 -11.88 19.78 -33.27
N GLU A 482 -12.89 20.60 -33.58
CA GLU A 482 -14.27 20.36 -33.19
C GLU A 482 -14.83 19.04 -33.74
N ASP A 483 -14.49 18.70 -34.97
CA ASP A 483 -14.91 17.44 -35.61
C ASP A 483 -14.33 16.22 -34.89
N ALA A 484 -13.05 16.28 -34.51
CA ALA A 484 -12.40 15.20 -33.76
C ALA A 484 -13.04 15.03 -32.37
N VAL A 485 -13.31 16.14 -31.67
CA VAL A 485 -13.98 16.11 -30.35
C VAL A 485 -15.41 15.56 -30.48
N LYS A 486 -16.15 15.95 -31.52
CA LYS A 486 -17.51 15.44 -31.77
C LYS A 486 -17.50 13.94 -32.11
N ALA A 487 -16.54 13.49 -32.92
CA ALA A 487 -16.34 12.07 -33.22
C ALA A 487 -16.01 11.27 -31.95
N ALA A 488 -15.13 11.79 -31.10
CA ALA A 488 -14.76 11.16 -29.83
C ALA A 488 -15.92 11.06 -28.85
N ARG A 489 -16.72 12.13 -28.71
CA ARG A 489 -17.94 12.10 -27.90
C ARG A 489 -18.90 11.03 -28.39
N LYS A 490 -19.12 10.94 -29.70
CA LYS A 490 -19.99 9.90 -30.30
C LYS A 490 -19.44 8.49 -30.05
N PHE A 491 -18.12 8.31 -30.18
CA PHE A 491 -17.46 7.02 -29.95
C PHE A 491 -17.63 6.53 -28.51
N ILE A 492 -17.34 7.39 -27.52
CA ILE A 492 -17.51 7.08 -26.09
C ILE A 492 -18.97 6.72 -25.77
N LEU A 493 -19.92 7.50 -26.28
CA LEU A 493 -21.34 7.26 -26.04
C LEU A 493 -21.87 5.99 -26.72
N SER A 494 -21.27 5.57 -27.83
CA SER A 494 -21.70 4.39 -28.60
C SER A 494 -21.38 3.04 -27.93
N VAL A 495 -20.60 3.04 -26.86
CA VAL A 495 -20.26 1.82 -26.12
C VAL A 495 -21.47 1.37 -25.29
N HIS A 496 -22.19 0.36 -25.74
CA HIS A 496 -23.35 -0.18 -24.99
C HIS A 496 -23.19 -1.64 -24.57
N LYS A 497 -22.24 -2.36 -25.17
CA LYS A 497 -22.05 -3.79 -24.91
C LYS A 497 -20.68 -4.04 -24.31
N PRO A 498 -20.59 -4.85 -23.25
CA PRO A 498 -19.30 -5.27 -22.73
C PRO A 498 -18.50 -6.04 -23.77
N MET A 499 -17.20 -5.79 -23.84
CA MET A 499 -16.23 -6.35 -24.77
C MET A 499 -15.54 -7.63 -24.24
N GLY A 500 -16.12 -8.30 -23.23
CA GLY A 500 -15.61 -9.56 -22.68
C GLY A 500 -14.66 -9.35 -21.48
N ASN A 501 -13.45 -9.89 -21.57
CA ASN A 501 -12.39 -9.87 -20.55
C ASN A 501 -11.75 -8.47 -20.42
N THR A 502 -10.70 -8.35 -19.62
CA THR A 502 -9.99 -7.08 -19.37
C THR A 502 -8.53 -7.14 -19.81
N ASP A 503 -8.30 -7.35 -21.12
CA ASP A 503 -6.98 -7.53 -21.73
C ASP A 503 -6.29 -6.18 -22.06
N PHE A 504 -6.01 -5.36 -21.04
CA PHE A 504 -5.34 -4.06 -21.23
C PHE A 504 -3.93 -4.15 -21.83
N TRP A 505 -3.26 -5.31 -21.69
CA TRP A 505 -1.96 -5.56 -22.30
C TRP A 505 -1.98 -5.45 -23.84
N ARG A 506 -3.12 -5.69 -24.51
CA ARG A 506 -3.25 -5.62 -25.97
C ARG A 506 -3.10 -4.20 -26.51
N PRO A 507 -3.93 -3.22 -26.10
CA PRO A 507 -3.74 -1.84 -26.55
C PRO A 507 -2.38 -1.28 -26.11
N LEU A 508 -1.84 -1.67 -24.95
CA LEU A 508 -0.49 -1.27 -24.55
C LEU A 508 0.59 -1.76 -25.51
N LEU A 509 0.51 -3.02 -25.98
CA LEU A 509 1.45 -3.54 -26.99
C LEU A 509 1.34 -2.79 -28.32
N SER A 510 0.12 -2.50 -28.79
CA SER A 510 -0.11 -1.69 -30.00
C SER A 510 0.56 -0.32 -29.90
N LEU A 511 0.31 0.37 -28.78
CA LEU A 511 0.87 1.67 -28.50
C LEU A 511 2.40 1.62 -28.39
N ASN A 512 2.97 0.56 -27.82
CA ASN A 512 4.42 0.37 -27.74
C ASN A 512 5.09 0.33 -29.13
N LEU A 513 4.51 -0.44 -30.06
CA LEU A 513 5.03 -0.53 -31.44
C LEU A 513 5.05 0.84 -32.15
N LEU A 514 4.19 1.77 -31.72
CA LEU A 514 4.07 3.13 -32.25
C LEU A 514 4.60 4.16 -31.24
N ALA A 515 5.83 3.98 -30.75
CA ALA A 515 6.47 4.90 -29.83
C ALA A 515 6.50 6.36 -30.37
N PRO A 516 6.13 7.36 -29.55
CA PRO A 516 6.12 8.76 -29.99
C PRO A 516 7.54 9.28 -30.24
N SER A 517 7.75 9.94 -31.38
CA SER A 517 9.09 10.32 -31.85
C SER A 517 9.75 11.49 -31.10
N LYS A 518 8.95 12.34 -30.44
CA LYS A 518 9.44 13.54 -29.71
C LYS A 518 8.68 13.84 -28.41
N ARG A 519 7.61 13.10 -28.10
CA ARG A 519 6.61 13.51 -27.11
C ARG A 519 6.43 12.45 -26.04
N ILE A 520 5.99 12.89 -24.87
CA ILE A 520 5.52 12.00 -23.82
C ILE A 520 4.05 11.69 -24.10
N ARG A 521 3.74 10.39 -24.14
CA ARG A 521 2.38 9.87 -24.20
C ARG A 521 1.85 9.68 -22.77
N ASN A 522 0.68 10.22 -22.50
CA ASN A 522 -0.02 10.05 -21.24
C ASN A 522 -1.27 9.21 -21.51
N ILE A 523 -1.32 8.00 -20.96
CA ILE A 523 -2.49 7.13 -21.03
C ILE A 523 -3.33 7.40 -19.78
N LEU A 524 -4.60 7.73 -19.98
CA LEU A 524 -5.61 7.91 -18.94
C LEU A 524 -6.48 6.66 -18.95
N LEU A 525 -6.19 5.70 -18.06
CA LEU A 525 -6.90 4.43 -17.94
C LEU A 525 -8.11 4.58 -17.01
N ILE A 526 -9.30 4.27 -17.49
CA ILE A 526 -10.54 4.28 -16.71
C ILE A 526 -11.05 2.84 -16.61
N SER A 527 -11.07 2.26 -15.41
CA SER A 527 -11.41 0.84 -15.17
C SER A 527 -11.90 0.62 -13.73
N ASP A 528 -12.56 -0.50 -13.46
CA ASP A 528 -12.95 -0.95 -12.12
C ASP A 528 -11.84 -1.71 -11.39
N GLY A 529 -10.64 -1.79 -11.98
CA GLY A 529 -9.44 -2.35 -11.37
C GLY A 529 -9.19 -3.83 -11.69
N HIS A 530 -10.02 -4.48 -12.50
CA HIS A 530 -9.72 -5.83 -12.99
C HIS A 530 -8.67 -5.78 -14.11
N ILE A 531 -7.62 -6.58 -14.00
CA ILE A 531 -6.60 -6.70 -15.06
C ILE A 531 -6.35 -8.18 -15.34
N GLN A 532 -6.42 -8.57 -16.61
CA GLN A 532 -5.96 -9.88 -17.05
C GLN A 532 -4.46 -9.86 -17.34
N ASN A 533 -3.77 -10.93 -16.93
CA ASN A 533 -2.34 -11.13 -17.17
C ASN A 533 -1.48 -9.94 -16.67
N GLU A 534 -1.56 -9.67 -15.36
CA GLU A 534 -0.87 -8.58 -14.66
C GLU A 534 0.63 -8.53 -14.99
N ALA A 535 1.31 -9.68 -14.99
CA ALA A 535 2.73 -9.77 -15.29
C ALA A 535 3.09 -9.23 -16.69
N LEU A 536 2.30 -9.55 -17.72
CA LEU A 536 2.53 -9.06 -19.08
C LEU A 536 2.24 -7.55 -19.18
N THR A 537 1.17 -7.10 -18.55
CA THR A 537 0.80 -5.68 -18.47
C THR A 537 1.95 -4.88 -17.86
N LEU A 538 2.39 -5.25 -16.65
CA LEU A 538 3.48 -4.57 -15.93
C LEU A 538 4.80 -4.59 -16.73
N LYS A 539 5.15 -5.72 -17.35
CA LYS A 539 6.33 -5.81 -18.22
C LYS A 539 6.24 -4.81 -19.39
N THR A 540 5.08 -4.72 -20.03
CA THR A 540 4.87 -3.81 -21.17
C THR A 540 4.93 -2.36 -20.70
N VAL A 541 4.39 -2.03 -19.53
CA VAL A 541 4.51 -0.68 -18.95
C VAL A 541 5.97 -0.34 -18.67
N HIS A 542 6.71 -1.23 -18.01
CA HIS A 542 8.11 -1.02 -17.64
C HIS A 542 9.02 -0.75 -18.85
N GLN A 543 8.84 -1.50 -19.94
CA GLN A 543 9.60 -1.30 -21.18
C GLN A 543 9.42 0.10 -21.79
N ASN A 544 8.32 0.79 -21.47
CA ASN A 544 7.89 2.04 -22.11
C ASN A 544 7.99 3.28 -21.23
N ILE A 545 8.57 3.17 -20.03
CA ILE A 545 8.63 4.25 -19.03
C ILE A 545 9.31 5.52 -19.54
N LYS A 546 10.18 5.41 -20.56
CA LYS A 546 10.90 6.54 -21.15
C LYS A 546 10.00 7.51 -21.91
N HIS A 547 8.87 7.03 -22.44
CA HIS A 547 8.01 7.83 -23.32
C HIS A 547 6.50 7.70 -23.03
N THR A 548 6.10 6.75 -22.17
CA THR A 548 4.70 6.53 -21.82
C THR A 548 4.52 6.64 -20.32
N ARG A 549 3.55 7.45 -19.90
CA ARG A 549 3.05 7.56 -18.53
C ARG A 549 1.62 7.05 -18.49
N ILE A 550 1.26 6.37 -17.40
CA ILE A 550 -0.09 5.84 -17.21
C ILE A 550 -0.66 6.44 -15.95
N PHE A 551 -1.85 7.02 -16.07
CA PHE A 551 -2.64 7.56 -14.97
C PHE A 551 -3.93 6.75 -14.91
N THR A 552 -4.24 6.20 -13.75
CA THR A 552 -5.38 5.30 -13.56
C THR A 552 -6.49 6.00 -12.80
N CYS A 553 -7.72 5.83 -13.26
CA CYS A 553 -8.94 6.29 -12.62
C CYS A 553 -9.82 5.07 -12.35
N GLY A 554 -9.93 4.70 -11.07
CA GLY A 554 -10.83 3.67 -10.59
C GLY A 554 -12.28 4.16 -10.65
N VAL A 555 -13.17 3.37 -11.23
CA VAL A 555 -14.62 3.64 -11.29
C VAL A 555 -15.40 2.41 -10.87
N GLY A 556 -16.36 2.58 -9.95
CA GLY A 556 -17.17 1.49 -9.42
C GLY A 556 -17.46 1.61 -7.94
#